data_AF-A0A6J7JH75-F1
#
_entry.id   AF-A0A6J7JH75-F1
#
_cell.length_a   1.000
_cell.length_b   1.000
_cell.length_c   1.000
_cell.angle_alpha   90.00
_cell.angle_beta   90.00
_cell.angle_gamma   90.00
#
_symmetry.space_group_name_H-M   'P 1'
#
loop_
_entity.id
_entity.type
_entity.pdbx_description
1 polymer ?
#
loop_
_entity_poly.entity_id
_entity_poly.type
_entity_poly.pdbx_seq_one_letter_code
_entity_poly.pdbx_strand_id
1 'polypeptide(L)'
;MSTPREQEIENTTSRPGQRKGATKENPTDFEIDQRRLQVARLLSEKVPQSEIAERLGISRSTLTRDLTAIKTEWRSQVRVQYTEAIAQEIATLDELERGIWVTHLNAFGDDTDSKFDLKAIGALLSVKDRRYRLLGLVGTPKPEIRPVPTLTREEHEEKERAMLSNLLGGYQGG
;
A
#
# COMPACT_ATOMS: atom_id res chain seq x y z
N MET A 1 -42.81 -81.43 -1.46
CA MET A 1 -42.36 -80.81 -2.72
C MET A 1 -41.61 -79.54 -2.34
N SER A 2 -40.35 -79.61 -1.92
CA SER A 2 -39.10 -79.79 -2.70
C SER A 2 -38.78 -78.58 -3.59
N THR A 3 -37.69 -77.91 -3.19
CA THR A 3 -36.93 -76.76 -3.71
C THR A 3 -36.32 -76.99 -5.12
N PRO A 4 -35.35 -76.19 -5.61
CA PRO A 4 -35.33 -74.77 -6.02
C PRO A 4 -34.78 -74.64 -7.47
N ARG A 5 -34.66 -73.42 -8.03
CA ARG A 5 -33.64 -73.17 -9.08
C ARG A 5 -33.15 -71.72 -9.08
N GLU A 6 -31.97 -71.56 -8.51
CA GLU A 6 -31.02 -70.49 -8.84
C GLU A 6 -30.71 -70.52 -10.34
N GLN A 7 -30.50 -69.35 -10.94
CA GLN A 7 -29.21 -68.97 -11.53
C GLN A 7 -29.26 -67.54 -12.08
N GLU A 8 -28.46 -66.68 -11.43
CA GLU A 8 -27.90 -65.44 -11.93
C GLU A 8 -27.12 -65.71 -13.22
N ILE A 9 -27.17 -64.80 -14.22
CA ILE A 9 -25.96 -64.27 -14.85
C ILE A 9 -26.22 -62.81 -15.26
N GLU A 10 -25.41 -61.95 -14.67
CA GLU A 10 -25.13 -60.57 -15.03
C GLU A 10 -24.95 -60.38 -16.54
N ASN A 11 -25.51 -59.31 -17.10
CA ASN A 11 -24.85 -58.64 -18.21
C ASN A 11 -25.05 -57.15 -18.11
N THR A 12 -24.05 -56.56 -17.45
CA THR A 12 -23.73 -55.15 -17.48
C THR A 12 -23.59 -54.72 -18.94
N THR A 13 -24.57 -53.99 -19.46
CA THR A 13 -24.40 -53.30 -20.73
C THR A 13 -23.51 -52.09 -20.46
N SER A 14 -22.20 -52.34 -20.39
CA SER A 14 -21.17 -51.31 -20.44
C SER A 14 -21.32 -50.55 -21.75
N ARG A 15 -21.80 -49.31 -21.64
CA ARG A 15 -21.96 -48.40 -22.77
C ARG A 15 -20.55 -48.04 -23.30
N PRO A 16 -20.25 -48.28 -24.58
CA PRO A 16 -18.90 -48.15 -25.09
C PRO A 16 -18.47 -46.68 -25.16
N GLY A 17 -17.41 -46.37 -24.41
CA GLY A 17 -16.38 -45.37 -24.73
C GLY A 17 -16.85 -43.98 -25.17
N GLN A 18 -17.21 -43.11 -24.22
CA GLN A 18 -16.94 -41.68 -24.42
C GLN A 18 -15.42 -41.47 -24.36
N ARG A 19 -14.86 -41.19 -25.53
CA ARG A 19 -13.44 -40.90 -25.74
C ARG A 19 -13.00 -39.78 -24.78
N LYS A 20 -11.92 -40.06 -24.04
CA LYS A 20 -11.15 -39.06 -23.29
C LYS A 20 -10.82 -37.91 -24.26
N GLY A 21 -11.40 -36.74 -24.00
CA GLY A 21 -11.09 -35.53 -24.75
C GLY A 21 -9.60 -35.24 -24.66
N ALA A 22 -8.99 -34.88 -25.80
CA ALA A 22 -7.62 -34.40 -25.83
C ALA A 22 -7.45 -33.31 -24.77
N THR A 23 -6.49 -33.51 -23.86
CA THR A 23 -6.11 -32.52 -22.86
C THR A 23 -5.66 -31.28 -23.62
N LYS A 24 -6.51 -30.25 -23.70
CA LYS A 24 -6.08 -28.95 -24.23
C LYS A 24 -4.93 -28.49 -23.33
N GLU A 25 -3.76 -28.29 -23.92
CA GLU A 25 -2.60 -27.76 -23.20
C GLU A 25 -3.01 -26.45 -22.54
N ASN A 26 -2.63 -26.29 -21.28
CA ASN A 26 -2.92 -25.05 -20.57
C ASN A 26 -2.13 -23.92 -21.25
N PRO A 27 -2.78 -22.79 -21.54
CA PRO A 27 -2.09 -21.67 -22.17
C PRO A 27 -0.92 -21.21 -21.28
N THR A 28 0.20 -20.92 -21.92
CA THR A 28 1.40 -20.39 -21.29
C THR A 28 1.15 -18.98 -20.74
N ASP A 29 1.93 -18.56 -19.75
CA ASP A 29 1.81 -17.20 -19.19
C ASP A 29 1.98 -16.12 -20.27
N PHE A 30 2.87 -16.35 -21.23
CA PHE A 30 3.09 -15.44 -22.37
C PHE A 30 1.83 -15.28 -23.25
N GLU A 31 1.13 -16.38 -23.56
CA GLU A 31 -0.10 -16.32 -24.35
C GLU A 31 -1.23 -15.60 -23.62
N ILE A 32 -1.29 -15.76 -22.29
CA ILE A 32 -2.24 -15.04 -21.44
C ILE A 32 -1.94 -13.54 -21.47
N ASP A 33 -0.68 -13.15 -21.37
CA ASP A 33 -0.29 -11.73 -21.38
C ASP A 33 -0.48 -11.08 -22.75
N GLN A 34 -0.16 -11.77 -23.84
CA GLN A 34 -0.48 -11.32 -25.20
C GLN A 34 -1.98 -11.11 -25.38
N ARG A 35 -2.81 -12.06 -24.89
CA ARG A 35 -4.26 -11.92 -24.93
C ARG A 35 -4.74 -10.72 -24.11
N ARG A 36 -4.20 -10.50 -22.91
CA ARG A 36 -4.56 -9.35 -22.07
C ARG A 36 -4.19 -8.03 -22.73
N LEU A 37 -3.06 -7.96 -23.44
CA LEU A 37 -2.68 -6.78 -24.22
C LEU A 37 -3.70 -6.47 -25.32
N GLN A 38 -4.17 -7.50 -26.04
CA GLN A 38 -5.22 -7.34 -27.06
C GLN A 38 -6.56 -6.91 -26.44
N VAL A 39 -6.96 -7.51 -25.31
CA VAL A 39 -8.15 -7.10 -24.55
C VAL A 39 -8.05 -5.65 -24.10
N ALA A 40 -6.90 -5.24 -23.56
CA ALA A 40 -6.64 -3.87 -23.10
C ALA A 40 -6.77 -2.85 -24.23
N ARG A 41 -6.24 -3.17 -25.42
CA ARG A 41 -6.36 -2.34 -26.61
C ARG A 41 -7.81 -2.20 -27.09
N LEU A 42 -8.55 -3.30 -27.19
CA LEU A 42 -9.96 -3.24 -27.59
C LEU A 42 -10.81 -2.48 -26.58
N LEU A 43 -10.47 -2.58 -25.28
CA LEU A 43 -11.13 -1.84 -24.22
C LEU A 43 -10.86 -0.32 -24.32
N SER A 44 -9.64 0.09 -24.69
CA SER A 44 -9.31 1.51 -24.89
C SER A 44 -10.04 2.10 -26.10
N GLU A 45 -10.26 1.29 -27.15
CA GLU A 45 -11.08 1.59 -28.33
C GLU A 45 -12.60 1.57 -28.05
N LYS A 46 -13.02 1.36 -26.79
CA LYS A 46 -14.43 1.33 -26.34
C LYS A 46 -15.27 0.20 -26.97
N VAL A 47 -14.63 -0.87 -27.43
CA VAL A 47 -15.34 -2.05 -27.95
C VAL A 47 -16.12 -2.74 -26.81
N PRO A 48 -17.39 -3.13 -27.00
CA PRO A 48 -18.18 -3.80 -25.97
C PRO A 48 -17.62 -5.18 -25.63
N GLN A 49 -17.70 -5.59 -24.36
CA GLN A 49 -17.10 -6.84 -23.86
C GLN A 49 -17.63 -8.09 -24.58
N SER A 50 -18.91 -8.10 -24.97
CA SER A 50 -19.50 -9.19 -25.75
C SER A 50 -18.77 -9.39 -27.08
N GLU A 51 -18.48 -8.29 -27.77
CA GLU A 51 -17.80 -8.30 -29.06
C GLU A 51 -16.30 -8.61 -28.90
N ILE A 52 -15.67 -8.18 -27.80
CA ILE A 52 -14.29 -8.56 -27.47
C ILE A 52 -14.16 -10.08 -27.31
N ALA A 53 -15.09 -10.71 -26.58
CA ALA A 53 -15.08 -12.16 -26.39
C ALA A 53 -15.21 -12.91 -27.72
N GLU A 54 -16.09 -12.44 -28.60
CA GLU A 54 -16.31 -13.00 -29.93
C GLU A 54 -15.09 -12.83 -30.84
N ARG A 55 -14.53 -11.60 -30.91
CA ARG A 55 -13.34 -11.29 -31.74
C ARG A 55 -12.10 -12.09 -31.34
N LEU A 56 -11.95 -12.37 -30.04
CA LEU A 56 -10.79 -13.12 -29.51
C LEU A 56 -11.07 -14.62 -29.37
N GLY A 57 -12.29 -15.09 -29.69
CA GLY A 57 -12.66 -16.51 -29.58
C GLY A 57 -12.58 -17.05 -28.15
N ILE A 58 -12.74 -16.20 -27.14
CA ILE A 58 -12.61 -16.57 -25.73
C ILE A 58 -13.95 -16.61 -25.01
N SER A 59 -14.02 -17.40 -23.94
CA SER A 59 -15.21 -17.44 -23.10
C SER A 59 -15.38 -16.11 -22.34
N ARG A 60 -16.63 -15.75 -22.03
CA ARG A 60 -16.94 -14.56 -21.21
C ARG A 60 -16.30 -14.62 -19.82
N SER A 61 -16.15 -15.81 -19.24
CA SER A 61 -15.49 -16.00 -17.95
C SER A 61 -13.98 -15.74 -18.05
N THR A 62 -13.32 -16.22 -19.12
CA THR A 62 -11.92 -15.90 -19.42
C THR A 62 -11.73 -14.39 -19.59
N LEU A 63 -12.59 -13.73 -20.38
CA LEU A 63 -12.54 -12.29 -20.54
C LEU A 63 -12.70 -11.54 -19.21
N THR A 64 -13.64 -11.95 -18.36
CA THR A 64 -13.86 -11.33 -17.05
C THR A 64 -12.62 -11.44 -16.14
N ARG A 65 -11.96 -12.61 -16.15
CA ARG A 65 -10.71 -12.82 -15.41
C ARG A 65 -9.59 -11.93 -15.93
N ASP A 66 -9.43 -11.84 -17.25
CA ASP A 66 -8.41 -10.99 -17.88
C ASP A 66 -8.67 -9.50 -17.61
N LEU A 67 -9.92 -9.05 -17.70
CA LEU A 67 -10.29 -7.67 -17.34
C LEU A 67 -9.99 -7.34 -15.87
N THR A 68 -10.16 -8.31 -14.98
CA THR A 68 -9.83 -8.12 -13.56
C THR A 68 -8.34 -7.97 -13.35
N ALA A 69 -7.53 -8.79 -14.04
CA ALA A 69 -6.08 -8.68 -14.01
C ALA A 69 -5.60 -7.33 -14.55
N ILE A 70 -6.07 -6.93 -15.74
CA ILE A 70 -5.75 -5.65 -16.39
C ILE A 70 -6.09 -4.47 -15.47
N LYS A 71 -7.29 -4.45 -14.89
CA LYS A 71 -7.71 -3.37 -13.97
C LYS A 71 -6.84 -3.30 -12.73
N THR A 72 -6.42 -4.44 -12.20
CA THR A 72 -5.57 -4.51 -11.00
C THR A 72 -4.18 -3.99 -11.32
N GLU A 73 -3.62 -4.40 -12.46
CA GLU A 73 -2.35 -3.92 -12.96
C GLU A 73 -2.36 -2.41 -13.20
N TRP A 74 -3.37 -1.87 -13.91
CA TRP A 74 -3.48 -0.43 -14.14
C TRP A 74 -3.59 0.37 -12.84
N ARG A 75 -4.37 -0.12 -11.85
CA ARG A 75 -4.44 0.53 -10.54
C ARG A 75 -3.10 0.51 -9.82
N SER A 76 -2.34 -0.57 -9.94
CA SER A 76 -0.99 -0.67 -9.38
C SER A 76 -0.05 0.33 -10.05
N GLN A 77 -0.04 0.38 -11.38
CA GLN A 77 0.78 1.30 -12.16
C GLN A 77 0.46 2.77 -11.84
N VAL A 78 -0.82 3.14 -11.79
CA VAL A 78 -1.25 4.50 -11.43
C VAL A 78 -0.82 4.83 -10.00
N ARG A 79 -0.94 3.90 -9.05
CA ARG A 79 -0.47 4.10 -7.67
C ARG A 79 1.04 4.33 -7.64
N VAL A 80 1.83 3.55 -8.38
CA VAL A 80 3.28 3.72 -8.46
C VAL A 80 3.64 5.08 -9.06
N GLN A 81 3.04 5.44 -10.20
CA GLN A 81 3.27 6.74 -10.84
C GLN A 81 2.90 7.92 -9.93
N TYR A 82 1.79 7.80 -9.21
CA TYR A 82 1.36 8.81 -8.25
C TYR A 82 2.35 8.96 -7.08
N THR A 83 2.80 7.84 -6.51
CA THR A 83 3.80 7.85 -5.43
C THR A 83 5.13 8.44 -5.90
N GLU A 84 5.58 8.08 -7.11
CA GLU A 84 6.80 8.60 -7.72
C GLU A 84 6.71 10.11 -7.93
N ALA A 85 5.58 10.60 -8.45
CA ALA A 85 5.35 12.04 -8.62
C ALA A 85 5.36 12.79 -7.28
N ILE A 86 4.78 12.21 -6.21
CA ILE A 86 4.85 12.78 -4.86
C ILE A 86 6.30 12.80 -4.35
N ALA A 87 7.05 11.72 -4.55
CA ALA A 87 8.44 11.64 -4.09
C ALA A 87 9.31 12.71 -4.78
N GLN A 88 9.13 12.90 -6.08
CA GLN A 88 9.82 13.95 -6.85
C GLN A 88 9.47 15.34 -6.32
N GLU A 89 8.18 15.62 -6.13
CA GLU A 89 7.72 16.91 -5.59
C GLU A 89 8.32 17.17 -4.19
N ILE A 90 8.32 16.17 -3.29
CA ILE A 90 8.94 16.30 -1.96
C ILE A 90 10.43 16.59 -2.07
N ALA A 91 11.15 15.88 -2.95
CA ALA A 91 12.59 16.12 -3.16
C ALA A 91 12.87 17.55 -3.66
N THR A 92 12.03 18.07 -4.55
CA THR A 92 12.17 19.48 -4.99
C THR A 92 11.89 20.48 -3.86
N LEU A 93 10.91 20.20 -3.00
CA LEU A 93 10.61 21.04 -1.83
C LEU A 93 11.74 21.01 -0.80
N ASP A 94 12.37 19.85 -0.59
CA ASP A 94 13.54 19.73 0.30
C ASP A 94 14.74 20.52 -0.22
N GLU A 95 14.96 20.53 -1.54
CA GLU A 95 16.00 21.36 -2.17
C GLU A 95 15.73 22.85 -1.98
N LEU A 96 14.48 23.29 -2.21
CA LEU A 96 14.07 24.68 -2.00
C LEU A 96 14.22 25.10 -0.52
N GLU A 97 13.83 24.24 0.42
CA GLU A 97 14.01 24.47 1.85
C GLU A 97 15.49 24.66 2.19
N ARG A 98 16.37 23.80 1.67
CA ARG A 98 17.82 23.90 1.90
C ARG A 98 18.39 25.20 1.31
N GLY A 99 17.98 25.56 0.10
CA GLY A 99 18.41 26.81 -0.54
C GLY A 99 17.99 28.04 0.26
N ILE A 100 16.72 28.11 0.68
CA ILE A 100 16.22 29.19 1.54
C ILE A 100 17.01 29.25 2.86
N TRP A 101 17.27 28.10 3.48
CA TRP A 101 18.02 28.03 4.72
C TRP A 101 19.43 28.59 4.56
N VAL A 102 20.20 28.09 3.60
CA VAL A 102 21.60 28.48 3.38
C VAL A 102 21.72 29.96 3.02
N THR A 103 20.85 30.47 2.14
CA THR A 103 20.96 31.84 1.62
C THR A 103 20.43 32.90 2.57
N HIS A 104 19.35 32.63 3.31
CA HIS A 104 18.63 33.66 4.06
C HIS A 104 18.58 33.45 5.58
N LEU A 105 18.81 32.23 6.07
CA LEU A 105 18.63 31.89 7.49
C LEU A 105 19.91 31.43 8.19
N ASN A 106 20.91 30.99 7.44
CA ASN A 106 22.18 30.51 8.00
C ASN A 106 23.21 31.63 8.25
N ALA A 107 22.74 32.88 8.39
CA ALA A 107 23.54 34.01 8.87
C ALA A 107 23.83 33.88 10.38
N PHE A 108 24.46 32.78 10.78
CA PHE A 108 25.09 32.65 12.10
C PHE A 108 26.53 33.16 11.99
N GLY A 109 26.68 34.48 11.90
CA GLY A 109 27.98 35.15 11.85
C GLY A 109 27.88 36.52 12.51
N ASP A 110 28.12 36.55 13.82
CA ASP A 110 28.47 37.65 14.75
C ASP A 110 27.78 39.03 14.70
N ASP A 111 26.94 39.36 13.72
CA ASP A 111 26.24 40.65 13.71
C ASP A 111 24.90 40.58 14.43
N THR A 112 24.84 41.26 15.57
CA THR A 112 23.70 41.37 16.49
C THR A 112 22.47 42.06 15.89
N ASP A 113 22.56 42.45 14.61
CA ASP A 113 21.55 43.19 13.84
C ASP A 113 21.04 42.43 12.60
N SER A 114 21.35 41.13 12.48
CA SER A 114 20.88 40.28 11.39
C SER A 114 19.35 40.19 11.36
N LYS A 115 18.72 41.08 10.59
CA LYS A 115 17.29 41.03 10.27
C LYS A 115 17.02 39.76 9.47
N PHE A 116 16.31 38.81 10.09
CA PHE A 116 15.74 37.69 9.36
C PHE A 116 14.87 38.21 8.22
N ASP A 117 15.09 37.70 7.01
CA ASP A 117 14.23 38.01 5.88
C ASP A 117 12.86 37.34 6.10
N LEU A 118 11.87 38.14 6.53
CA LEU A 118 10.51 37.69 6.76
C LEU A 118 9.89 37.06 5.49
N LYS A 119 10.33 37.46 4.29
CA LYS A 119 9.87 36.84 3.05
C LYS A 119 10.44 35.43 2.90
N ALA A 120 11.71 35.23 3.26
CA ALA A 120 12.35 33.90 3.26
C ALA A 120 11.70 32.96 4.28
N ILE A 121 11.37 33.45 5.48
CA ILE A 121 10.62 32.68 6.48
C ILE A 121 9.22 32.32 5.95
N GLY A 122 8.51 33.27 5.34
CA GLY A 122 7.21 33.00 4.73
C GLY A 122 7.27 31.95 3.62
N ALA A 123 8.29 32.03 2.75
CA ALA A 123 8.54 31.04 1.71
C ALA A 123 8.82 29.66 2.30
N LEU A 124 9.68 29.56 3.32
CA LEU A 124 9.97 28.31 4.02
C LEU A 124 8.70 27.68 4.63
N LEU A 125 7.88 28.48 5.31
CA LEU A 125 6.63 28.00 5.89
C LEU A 125 5.65 27.49 4.81
N SER A 126 5.59 28.16 3.66
CA SER A 126 4.75 27.72 2.54
C SER A 126 5.23 26.39 1.92
N VAL A 127 6.55 26.20 1.82
CA VAL A 127 7.17 24.94 1.36
C VAL A 127 6.87 23.81 2.35
N LYS A 128 7.02 24.06 3.65
CA LYS A 128 6.68 23.08 4.69
C LYS A 128 5.20 22.71 4.68
N ASP A 129 4.30 23.69 4.58
CA ASP A 129 2.86 23.46 4.52
C ASP A 129 2.47 22.58 3.30
N ARG A 130 3.02 22.89 2.12
CA ARG A 130 2.81 22.07 0.91
C ARG A 130 3.31 20.64 1.10
N ARG A 131 4.48 20.44 1.70
CA ARG A 131 5.02 19.11 2.01
C ARG A 131 4.12 18.34 2.97
N TYR A 132 3.62 18.99 4.03
CA TYR A 132 2.70 18.33 4.97
C TYR A 132 1.38 17.91 4.31
N ARG A 133 0.89 18.69 3.33
CA ARG A 133 -0.29 18.28 2.54
C ARG A 133 0.00 17.05 1.68
N LEU A 134 1.15 17.02 1.01
CA LEU A 134 1.56 15.87 0.16
C LEU A 134 1.80 14.60 0.98
N LEU A 135 2.28 14.73 2.21
CA LEU A 135 2.44 13.63 3.16
C LEU A 135 1.12 13.22 3.83
N GLY A 136 0.02 13.95 3.61
CA GLY A 136 -1.28 13.69 4.25
C GLY A 136 -1.31 14.00 5.75
N LEU A 137 -0.39 14.82 6.25
CA LEU A 137 -0.30 15.19 7.66
C LEU A 137 -1.22 16.37 8.05
N VAL A 138 -1.69 17.13 7.05
CA VAL A 138 -2.66 18.22 7.24
C VAL A 138 -4.07 17.65 7.42
N GLY A 139 -4.65 17.87 8.61
CA GLY A 139 -5.95 17.30 9.00
C GLY A 139 -5.85 16.27 10.15
N THR A 140 -4.65 15.99 10.65
CA THR A 140 -4.52 15.27 11.93
C THR A 140 -5.12 16.14 13.05
N PRO A 141 -6.04 15.60 13.88
CA PRO A 141 -6.54 16.35 15.02
C PRO A 141 -5.34 16.79 15.85
N LYS A 142 -5.34 18.05 16.29
CA LYS A 142 -4.32 18.62 17.18
C LYS A 142 -3.97 17.54 18.21
N PRO A 143 -2.72 17.07 18.30
CA PRO A 143 -2.39 16.01 19.23
C PRO A 143 -2.87 16.46 20.60
N GLU A 144 -3.74 15.66 21.21
CA GLU A 144 -4.24 15.91 22.55
C GLU A 144 -3.04 15.69 23.46
N ILE A 145 -2.25 16.77 23.65
CA ILE A 145 -1.13 16.78 24.58
C ILE A 145 -1.77 16.60 25.94
N ARG A 146 -1.83 15.35 26.43
CA ARG A 146 -2.18 15.11 27.82
C ARG A 146 -1.18 15.92 28.64
N PRO A 147 -1.65 16.84 29.50
CA PRO A 147 -0.72 17.52 30.39
C PRO A 147 0.06 16.44 31.12
N VAL A 148 1.38 16.51 31.04
CA VAL A 148 2.23 15.63 31.83
C VAL A 148 1.80 15.87 33.28
N PRO A 149 1.42 14.82 34.04
CA PRO A 149 1.02 15.00 35.42
C PRO A 149 2.19 15.68 36.12
N THR A 150 1.99 16.96 36.45
CA THR A 150 2.98 17.76 37.12
C THR A 150 2.90 17.31 38.57
N LEU A 151 3.84 16.47 38.98
CA LEU A 151 3.97 16.08 40.37
C LEU A 151 4.12 17.37 41.17
N THR A 152 3.32 17.51 42.20
CA THR A 152 3.50 18.57 43.19
C THR A 152 4.88 18.42 43.83
N ARG A 153 5.39 19.51 44.42
CA ARG A 153 6.69 19.51 45.08
C ARG A 153 6.81 18.41 46.13
N GLU A 154 5.75 18.16 46.87
CA GLU A 154 5.67 17.12 47.89
C GLU A 154 5.77 15.71 47.27
N GLU A 155 5.06 15.47 46.16
CA GLU A 155 5.13 14.19 45.42
C GLU A 155 6.51 13.98 44.76
N HIS A 156 7.19 15.06 44.35
CA HIS A 156 8.57 14.99 43.87
C HIS A 156 9.53 14.58 44.99
N GLU A 157 9.43 15.22 46.15
CA GLU A 157 10.26 14.93 47.32
C GLU A 157 10.02 13.50 47.84
N GLU A 158 8.79 13.01 47.82
CA GLU A 158 8.45 11.64 48.21
C GLU A 158 8.99 10.60 47.21
N LYS A 159 8.91 10.89 45.91
CA LYS A 159 9.45 10.03 44.86
C LYS A 159 10.99 9.99 44.87
N GLU A 160 11.63 11.12 45.16
CA GLU A 160 13.08 11.20 45.38
C GLU A 160 13.50 10.42 46.62
N ARG A 161 12.78 10.54 47.74
CA ARG A 161 13.02 9.73 48.95
C ARG A 161 12.83 8.24 48.69
N ALA A 162 11.80 7.86 47.94
CA ALA A 162 11.57 6.47 47.56
C ALA A 162 12.68 5.92 46.63
N MET A 163 13.16 6.72 45.67
CA MET A 163 14.31 6.35 44.84
C MET A 163 15.60 6.20 45.66
N LEU A 164 15.88 7.14 46.56
CA LEU A 164 17.07 7.11 47.41
C LEU A 164 17.02 5.95 48.43
N SER A 165 15.85 5.63 48.98
CA SER A 165 15.65 4.48 49.86
C SER A 165 15.85 3.15 49.12
N ASN A 166 15.40 3.04 47.86
CA ASN A 166 15.65 1.84 47.05
C ASN A 166 17.13 1.69 46.65
N LEU A 167 17.84 2.81 46.49
CA LEU A 167 19.27 2.81 46.15
C LEU A 167 20.15 2.47 47.36
N LEU A 168 19.75 2.88 48.57
CA LEU A 168 20.47 2.61 49.83
C LEU A 168 20.07 1.28 50.49
N GLY A 169 18.87 0.77 50.22
CA GLY A 169 18.38 -0.51 50.76
C GLY A 169 19.00 -1.77 50.16
N GLY A 170 19.80 -1.65 49.08
CA GLY A 170 20.52 -2.77 48.45
C GLY A 170 21.86 -3.13 49.09
N TYR A 171 22.30 -2.41 50.13
CA TYR A 171 23.61 -2.56 50.77
C TYR A 171 23.51 -3.08 52.22
N GLN A 172 22.77 -4.16 52.46
CA GLN A 172 23.00 -5.02 53.64
C GLN A 172 22.84 -6.49 53.26
N GLY A 173 23.97 -7.20 53.17
CA GLY A 173 24.00 -8.66 53.00
C GLY A 173 25.18 -9.16 52.18
N GLY A 174 26.39 -9.08 52.75
CA GLY A 174 27.61 -9.74 52.26
C GLY A 174 28.64 -9.77 53.38
#